data_AF-R0JY44-F1
#
_entry.id   AF-R0JY44-F1
#
_cell.length_a   1.000
_cell.length_b   1.000
_cell.length_c   1.000
_cell.angle_alpha   90.00
_cell.angle_beta   90.00
_cell.angle_gamma   90.00
#
_symmetry.space_group_name_H-M   'P 1'
#
loop_
_entity.id
_entity.type
_entity.pdbx_description
1 polymer ?
#
loop_
_entity_poly.entity_id
_entity_poly.type
_entity_poly.pdbx_seq_one_letter_code
_entity_poly.pdbx_strand_id
1 'polypeptide(L)'
;MAAKVKDAVHSLQSRAPPSKLTISAGTLTSKWFEKSDYVQIIEMVLTNNDPESSFIKKDNLTITASSDSFDIVRPATVTRLMAGQQIVVQIGVKNKPTVVRGVQCSGTITATWANTMTASTPISGECGFGDYAATKESLNRQWTPDWYNNAKFGIFIHWGVYAVPAYGNQGANEDYAEWYWKRMGEPDYKSKTYQYHRDTYGENFNYDDFIANFTGSKFDAAAWVNLIADAGAKYMVPVTKHHDGFALFDTKETSNRNSVKLGPKRDFIAELISAAKKLHPEIRRGTYFSMPEWFSPAYAPYALGCCGGFPGGPPTNPYTSKVIDYTGYISGKEYVTEIQYPQMETLAYDERYETELMWCDIGGANNATTMLSAWINWARSKGRQITYNNRCGYGSTDHTDATGGDFTTPEYVTNGDTVVSKWETNRGMDPFSFGYNKDTPDSSYLTGKDIVQSLVDVVSKNGNFLLDIGPKADGTIPEIMQTGLQDAGRWIKERGESIYDTRFWQTTSGTGNFRYTISDSAFYIHLLAPPVSPGSITIPDKIPFLSGDEIRILGGAMNNTYVPAILNTDGTVRLDVPANVAHADRWVWTFKVIYKL
;
A
#
# COMPACT_ATOMS: atom_id res chain seq x y z
N MET A 1 23.15 13.41 -42.13
CA MET A 1 22.42 12.42 -41.29
C MET A 1 22.90 10.97 -41.45
N ALA A 2 23.49 10.55 -42.59
CA ALA A 2 23.96 9.16 -42.77
C ALA A 2 25.34 8.83 -42.14
N ALA A 3 26.19 9.81 -41.86
CA ALA A 3 27.55 9.58 -41.33
C ALA A 3 27.58 9.35 -39.79
N LYS A 4 26.72 10.04 -39.02
CA LYS A 4 26.68 9.90 -37.54
C LYS A 4 26.05 8.59 -37.04
N VAL A 5 25.32 7.87 -37.90
CA VAL A 5 24.72 6.57 -37.56
C VAL A 5 25.74 5.43 -37.64
N LYS A 6 26.81 5.57 -38.44
CA LYS A 6 27.86 4.54 -38.56
C LYS A 6 28.79 4.49 -37.34
N ASP A 7 29.12 5.63 -36.74
CA ASP A 7 30.03 5.68 -35.58
C ASP A 7 29.39 5.11 -34.30
N ALA A 8 28.09 5.31 -34.10
CA ALA A 8 27.35 4.71 -32.97
C ALA A 8 27.21 3.18 -33.10
N VAL A 9 27.19 2.65 -34.33
CA VAL A 9 27.14 1.20 -34.59
C VAL A 9 28.52 0.55 -34.40
N HIS A 10 29.62 1.26 -34.68
CA HIS A 10 30.96 0.77 -34.40
C HIS A 10 31.36 0.80 -32.91
N SER A 11 30.86 1.75 -32.11
CA SER A 11 31.15 1.78 -30.67
C SER A 11 30.44 0.69 -29.86
N LEU A 12 29.44 0.01 -30.45
CA LEU A 12 28.76 -1.13 -29.82
C LEU A 12 29.52 -2.45 -29.97
N GLN A 13 30.46 -2.55 -30.92
CA GLN A 13 31.25 -3.76 -31.17
C GLN A 13 32.45 -3.94 -30.23
N SER A 14 32.83 -2.91 -29.48
CA SER A 14 33.98 -2.94 -28.55
C SER A 14 33.60 -2.93 -27.07
N ARG A 15 32.32 -3.13 -26.72
CA ARG A 15 31.91 -3.13 -25.31
C ARG A 15 32.18 -4.50 -24.69
N ALA A 16 32.93 -4.53 -23.60
CA ALA A 16 33.08 -5.73 -22.79
C ALA A 16 31.78 -5.96 -21.95
N PRO A 17 31.37 -7.23 -21.75
CA PRO A 17 30.39 -7.55 -20.71
C PRO A 17 30.99 -7.24 -19.33
N PRO A 18 30.17 -7.04 -18.28
CA PRO A 18 30.68 -6.83 -16.92
C PRO A 18 31.59 -7.98 -16.51
N SER A 19 32.75 -7.65 -15.94
CA SER A 19 33.69 -8.64 -15.42
C SER A 19 33.21 -9.29 -14.12
N LYS A 20 32.28 -8.65 -13.39
CA LYS A 20 31.85 -9.10 -12.06
C LYS A 20 30.40 -8.74 -11.73
N LEU A 21 29.53 -9.74 -11.77
CA LEU A 21 28.22 -9.71 -11.10
C LEU A 21 28.28 -10.48 -9.78
N THR A 22 27.44 -10.11 -8.81
CA THR A 22 27.25 -10.89 -7.56
C THR A 22 25.78 -11.06 -7.25
N ILE A 23 25.43 -12.18 -6.61
CA ILE A 23 24.10 -12.44 -6.06
C ILE A 23 24.20 -12.35 -4.54
N SER A 24 23.29 -11.59 -3.92
CA SER A 24 23.15 -11.49 -2.47
C SER A 24 21.68 -11.64 -2.06
N ALA A 25 21.44 -11.82 -0.75
CA ALA A 25 20.11 -11.92 -0.15
C ALA A 25 19.18 -12.98 -0.80
N GLY A 26 19.74 -14.03 -1.40
CA GLY A 26 18.98 -15.11 -2.02
C GLY A 26 18.11 -15.83 -0.99
N THR A 27 16.79 -15.72 -1.13
CA THR A 27 15.83 -16.22 -0.14
C THR A 27 14.74 -17.03 -0.81
N LEU A 28 14.48 -18.23 -0.29
CA LEU A 28 13.25 -18.98 -0.56
C LEU A 28 12.10 -18.27 0.17
N THR A 29 11.30 -17.51 -0.58
CA THR A 29 10.24 -16.69 0.01
C THR A 29 9.01 -17.52 0.33
N SER A 30 8.09 -16.99 1.14
CA SER A 30 6.75 -17.55 1.33
C SER A 30 5.75 -17.16 0.22
N LYS A 31 6.24 -16.47 -0.83
CA LYS A 31 5.44 -16.00 -1.97
C LYS A 31 5.43 -17.01 -3.11
N TRP A 32 4.36 -16.99 -3.89
CA TRP A 32 4.31 -17.68 -5.18
C TRP A 32 3.79 -16.76 -6.28
N PHE A 33 4.10 -17.11 -7.53
CA PHE A 33 3.51 -16.39 -8.66
C PHE A 33 2.00 -16.62 -8.69
N GLU A 34 1.20 -15.56 -8.61
CA GLU A 34 -0.26 -15.69 -8.66
C GLU A 34 -0.73 -16.40 -9.94
N LYS A 35 -1.84 -17.15 -9.83
CA LYS A 35 -2.41 -17.99 -10.90
C LYS A 35 -1.46 -19.09 -11.42
N SER A 36 -0.34 -19.34 -10.74
CA SER A 36 0.46 -20.54 -10.94
C SER A 36 0.01 -21.67 -10.00
N ASP A 37 0.41 -22.89 -10.31
CA ASP A 37 0.28 -24.04 -9.40
C ASP A 37 1.38 -23.98 -8.32
N TYR A 38 1.24 -22.99 -7.43
CA TYR A 38 2.13 -22.72 -6.28
C TYR A 38 3.62 -22.70 -6.62
N VAL A 39 3.99 -22.07 -7.73
CA VAL A 39 5.41 -21.90 -8.10
C VAL A 39 6.07 -20.92 -7.12
N GLN A 40 6.89 -21.45 -6.22
CA GLN A 40 7.57 -20.69 -5.16
C GLN A 40 8.56 -19.70 -5.76
N ILE A 41 8.58 -18.49 -5.20
CA ILE A 41 9.53 -17.45 -5.61
C ILE A 41 10.79 -17.57 -4.76
N ILE A 42 11.93 -17.70 -5.43
CA ILE A 42 13.23 -17.32 -4.87
C ILE A 42 13.49 -15.88 -5.29
N GLU A 43 13.66 -15.00 -4.31
CA GLU A 43 14.00 -13.59 -4.52
C GLU A 43 15.45 -13.34 -4.12
N MET A 44 16.14 -12.47 -4.87
CA MET A 44 17.54 -12.14 -4.64
C MET A 44 17.87 -10.73 -5.13
N VAL A 45 19.02 -10.22 -4.69
CA VAL A 45 19.60 -8.98 -5.24
C VAL A 45 20.75 -9.35 -6.17
N LEU A 46 20.68 -8.86 -7.41
CA LEU A 46 21.76 -8.94 -8.38
C LEU A 46 22.47 -7.60 -8.44
N THR A 47 23.78 -7.60 -8.20
CA THR A 47 24.64 -6.39 -8.22
C THR A 47 25.67 -6.49 -9.33
N ASN A 48 25.81 -5.43 -10.11
CA ASN A 48 26.93 -5.25 -11.02
C ASN A 48 28.05 -4.49 -10.30
N ASN A 49 29.13 -5.20 -9.95
CA ASN A 49 30.27 -4.63 -9.25
C ASN A 49 31.38 -4.17 -10.21
N ASP A 50 31.16 -4.30 -11.53
CA ASP A 50 32.06 -3.73 -12.51
C ASP A 50 31.96 -2.19 -12.45
N PRO A 51 33.07 -1.47 -12.37
CA PRO A 51 33.06 -0.01 -12.26
C PRO A 51 32.71 0.70 -13.58
N GLU A 52 32.83 0.02 -14.72
CA GLU A 52 32.72 0.66 -16.05
C GLU A 52 31.73 -0.05 -16.96
N SER A 53 31.74 -1.38 -16.97
CA SER A 53 30.97 -2.20 -17.89
C SER A 53 29.57 -2.45 -17.36
N SER A 54 28.58 -1.85 -18.02
CA SER A 54 27.17 -2.17 -17.79
C SER A 54 26.82 -3.54 -18.37
N PHE A 55 25.74 -4.15 -17.90
CA PHE A 55 25.12 -5.35 -18.48
C PHE A 55 23.97 -4.93 -19.41
N ILE A 56 23.84 -5.57 -20.58
CA ILE A 56 22.68 -5.46 -21.49
C ILE A 56 22.18 -6.84 -21.89
N LYS A 57 20.95 -6.88 -22.41
CA LYS A 57 20.28 -8.12 -22.86
C LYS A 57 21.15 -9.02 -23.75
N LYS A 58 22.00 -8.45 -24.61
CA LYS A 58 22.92 -9.21 -25.50
C LYS A 58 23.99 -10.02 -24.75
N ASP A 59 24.31 -9.67 -23.51
CA ASP A 59 25.26 -10.43 -22.71
C ASP A 59 24.64 -11.73 -22.16
N ASN A 60 23.37 -12.04 -22.49
CA ASN A 60 22.70 -13.32 -22.23
C ASN A 60 22.80 -13.78 -20.77
N LEU A 61 22.40 -12.92 -19.82
CA LEU A 61 22.29 -13.35 -18.42
C LEU A 61 21.12 -14.30 -18.24
N THR A 62 21.43 -15.45 -17.67
CA THR A 62 20.48 -16.42 -17.15
C THR A 62 20.71 -16.59 -15.66
N ILE A 63 19.63 -16.63 -14.88
CA ILE A 63 19.71 -16.96 -13.45
C ILE A 63 18.95 -18.25 -13.22
N THR A 64 19.68 -19.24 -12.72
CA THR A 64 19.17 -20.59 -12.42
C THR A 64 19.40 -20.96 -10.97
N ALA A 65 18.82 -22.06 -10.52
CA ALA A 65 19.14 -22.67 -9.24
C ALA A 65 19.25 -24.19 -9.37
N SER A 66 20.20 -24.78 -8.63
CA SER A 66 20.37 -26.22 -8.49
C SER A 66 20.12 -26.64 -7.05
N SER A 67 19.31 -27.69 -6.85
CA SER A 67 19.02 -28.26 -5.54
C SER A 67 18.62 -29.73 -5.68
N ASP A 68 18.89 -30.50 -4.63
CA ASP A 68 18.31 -31.83 -4.48
C ASP A 68 16.82 -31.78 -4.15
N SER A 69 16.31 -30.62 -3.69
CA SER A 69 14.96 -30.49 -3.14
C SER A 69 13.92 -29.89 -4.09
N PHE A 70 14.35 -29.12 -5.07
CA PHE A 70 13.45 -28.42 -6.00
C PHE A 70 14.06 -28.30 -7.39
N ASP A 71 13.18 -28.13 -8.37
CA ASP A 71 13.52 -27.84 -9.77
C ASP A 71 13.13 -26.40 -10.11
N ILE A 72 13.95 -25.75 -10.94
CA ILE A 72 13.59 -24.46 -11.53
C ILE A 72 12.54 -24.66 -12.62
N VAL A 73 11.46 -23.91 -12.53
CA VAL A 73 10.36 -23.95 -13.52
C VAL A 73 10.12 -22.59 -14.18
N ARG A 74 10.67 -21.51 -13.62
CA ARG A 74 10.62 -20.16 -14.20
C ARG A 74 11.95 -19.43 -14.01
N PRO A 75 12.83 -19.39 -15.02
CA PRO A 75 14.06 -18.60 -14.94
C PRO A 75 13.77 -17.10 -15.00
N ALA A 76 14.74 -16.31 -14.54
CA ALA A 76 14.71 -14.86 -14.68
C ALA A 76 15.57 -14.41 -15.85
N THR A 77 15.15 -13.31 -16.48
CA THR A 77 15.94 -12.58 -17.47
C THR A 77 16.06 -11.13 -17.02
N VAL A 78 17.24 -10.55 -17.20
CA VAL A 78 17.49 -9.13 -16.92
C VAL A 78 17.76 -8.44 -18.25
N THR A 79 17.20 -7.24 -18.47
CA THR A 79 17.43 -6.48 -19.70
C THR A 79 18.61 -5.51 -19.55
N ARG A 80 18.78 -4.91 -18.38
CA ARG A 80 19.75 -3.85 -18.11
C ARG A 80 20.19 -3.88 -16.65
N LEU A 81 21.49 -3.76 -16.41
CA LEU A 81 22.04 -3.51 -15.08
C LEU A 81 23.35 -2.73 -15.21
N MET A 82 23.33 -1.43 -14.90
CA MET A 82 24.50 -0.58 -15.13
C MET A 82 25.62 -0.87 -14.13
N ALA A 83 26.82 -0.42 -14.46
CA ALA A 83 27.96 -0.43 -13.55
C ALA A 83 27.58 0.17 -12.18
N GLY A 84 27.91 -0.54 -11.09
CA GLY A 84 27.63 -0.13 -9.71
C GLY A 84 26.17 -0.22 -9.26
N GLN A 85 25.25 -0.71 -10.09
CA GLN A 85 23.82 -0.82 -9.75
C GLN A 85 23.43 -2.20 -9.21
N GLN A 86 22.27 -2.22 -8.56
CA GLN A 86 21.63 -3.44 -8.07
C GLN A 86 20.12 -3.44 -8.36
N ILE A 87 19.59 -4.65 -8.57
CA ILE A 87 18.15 -4.90 -8.83
C ILE A 87 17.67 -6.12 -8.06
N VAL A 88 16.37 -6.14 -7.74
CA VAL A 88 15.70 -7.37 -7.26
C VAL A 88 15.39 -8.26 -8.45
N VAL A 89 15.69 -9.56 -8.33
CA VAL A 89 15.36 -10.57 -9.34
C VAL A 89 14.64 -11.73 -8.69
N GLN A 90 13.69 -12.33 -9.43
CA GLN A 90 12.87 -13.44 -8.96
C GLN A 90 12.93 -14.62 -9.94
N ILE A 91 13.19 -15.82 -9.44
CA ILE A 91 13.03 -17.08 -10.17
C ILE A 91 11.96 -17.95 -9.51
N GLY A 92 11.33 -18.84 -10.27
CA GLY A 92 10.31 -19.76 -9.79
C GLY A 92 10.79 -21.19 -9.70
N VAL A 93 10.49 -21.83 -8.57
CA VAL A 93 10.85 -23.22 -8.29
C VAL A 93 9.64 -24.04 -7.85
N LYS A 94 9.72 -25.36 -8.07
CA LYS A 94 8.79 -26.34 -7.49
C LYS A 94 9.57 -27.42 -6.77
N ASN A 95 9.05 -27.84 -5.61
CA ASN A 95 9.58 -28.99 -4.91
C ASN A 95 9.60 -30.22 -5.82
N LYS A 96 10.66 -31.02 -5.71
CA LYS A 96 10.68 -32.34 -6.32
C LYS A 96 9.61 -33.23 -5.68
N PRO A 97 9.07 -34.25 -6.38
CA PRO A 97 7.97 -35.07 -5.87
C PRO A 97 8.21 -35.72 -4.51
N THR A 98 9.47 -35.98 -4.14
CA THR A 98 9.86 -36.59 -2.86
C THR A 98 9.98 -35.60 -1.71
N VAL A 99 9.89 -34.30 -1.97
CA VAL A 99 10.11 -33.25 -0.96
C VAL A 99 8.78 -32.71 -0.46
N VAL A 100 8.50 -33.03 0.81
CA VAL A 100 7.34 -32.52 1.54
C VAL A 100 7.45 -31.00 1.70
N ARG A 101 6.33 -30.30 1.60
CA ARG A 101 6.28 -28.85 1.87
C ARG A 101 6.74 -28.53 3.28
N GLY A 102 7.40 -27.40 3.46
CA GLY A 102 7.77 -26.90 4.78
C GLY A 102 9.08 -27.45 5.35
N VAL A 103 9.74 -28.36 4.64
CA VAL A 103 11.05 -28.87 5.06
C VAL A 103 12.14 -27.86 4.77
N GLN A 104 13.15 -27.82 5.64
CA GLN A 104 14.36 -27.08 5.37
C GLN A 104 15.07 -27.69 4.16
N CYS A 105 15.49 -26.83 3.25
CA CYS A 105 16.20 -27.21 2.04
C CYS A 105 17.29 -26.19 1.72
N SER A 106 18.22 -26.63 0.89
CA SER A 106 19.32 -25.80 0.41
C SER A 106 19.50 -25.97 -1.09
N GLY A 107 20.21 -25.03 -1.68
CA GLY A 107 20.55 -25.06 -3.08
C GLY A 107 21.64 -24.05 -3.38
N THR A 108 21.92 -23.87 -4.66
CA THR A 108 22.85 -22.85 -5.15
C THR A 108 22.17 -22.10 -6.28
N ILE A 109 22.11 -20.78 -6.16
CA ILE A 109 21.71 -19.91 -7.26
C ILE A 109 22.95 -19.61 -8.09
N THR A 110 22.83 -19.66 -9.41
CA THR A 110 23.91 -19.35 -10.34
C THR A 110 23.42 -18.35 -11.38
N ALA A 111 24.07 -17.19 -11.45
CA ALA A 111 23.97 -16.24 -12.54
C ALA A 111 25.07 -16.57 -13.55
N THR A 112 24.70 -16.78 -14.82
CA THR A 112 25.63 -17.01 -15.93
C THR A 112 25.41 -15.96 -16.99
N TRP A 113 26.46 -15.24 -17.39
CA TRP A 113 26.42 -14.23 -18.45
C TRP A 113 27.67 -14.32 -19.34
N ALA A 114 27.60 -13.67 -20.50
CA ALA A 114 28.64 -13.71 -21.54
C ALA A 114 29.08 -15.14 -21.91
N ASN A 115 28.18 -16.12 -21.74
CA ASN A 115 28.36 -17.56 -21.92
C ASN A 115 29.36 -18.27 -20.99
N THR A 116 30.33 -17.56 -20.40
CA THR A 116 31.41 -18.17 -19.61
C THR A 116 31.54 -17.64 -18.18
N MET A 117 31.00 -16.45 -17.90
CA MET A 117 31.14 -15.82 -16.59
C MET A 117 30.02 -16.28 -15.67
N THR A 118 30.37 -16.61 -14.42
CA THR A 118 29.42 -17.10 -13.44
C THR A 118 29.61 -16.48 -12.08
N ALA A 119 28.50 -16.25 -11.38
CA ALA A 119 28.48 -15.93 -9.96
C ALA A 119 27.49 -16.86 -9.29
N SER A 120 27.88 -17.48 -8.17
CA SER A 120 27.02 -18.40 -7.44
C SER A 120 26.97 -18.07 -5.97
N THR A 121 25.83 -18.30 -5.34
CA THR A 121 25.64 -18.15 -3.90
C THR A 121 24.81 -19.30 -3.36
N PRO A 122 25.15 -19.87 -2.20
CA PRO A 122 24.30 -20.85 -1.55
C PRO A 122 23.01 -20.17 -1.09
N ILE A 123 21.93 -20.96 -1.06
CA ILE A 123 20.67 -20.56 -0.44
C ILE A 123 20.17 -21.66 0.48
N SER A 124 19.41 -21.26 1.47
CA SER A 124 18.72 -22.14 2.41
C SER A 124 17.41 -21.51 2.81
N GLY A 125 16.42 -22.35 3.12
CA GLY A 125 15.13 -21.90 3.58
C GLY A 125 14.12 -23.02 3.49
N GLU A 126 12.85 -22.65 3.36
CA GLU A 126 11.76 -23.59 3.44
C GLU A 126 11.16 -23.89 2.07
N CYS A 127 11.26 -25.15 1.65
CA CYS A 127 10.79 -25.59 0.34
C CYS A 127 9.27 -25.79 0.33
N GLY A 128 8.59 -25.10 -0.59
CA GLY A 128 7.15 -25.23 -0.78
C GLY A 128 6.31 -24.63 0.36
N PHE A 129 6.87 -23.70 1.14
CA PHE A 129 6.19 -22.88 2.17
C PHE A 129 5.19 -23.65 3.05
N GLY A 130 5.69 -24.15 4.18
CA GLY A 130 4.94 -24.94 5.14
C GLY A 130 3.90 -24.14 5.93
N ASP A 131 3.21 -24.84 6.81
CA ASP A 131 2.10 -24.26 7.57
C ASP A 131 2.62 -23.25 8.60
N TYR A 132 1.84 -22.19 8.81
CA TYR A 132 2.10 -21.20 9.85
C TYR A 132 1.55 -21.72 11.18
N ALA A 133 2.41 -21.79 12.19
CA ALA A 133 2.01 -21.96 13.60
C ALA A 133 1.65 -20.61 14.23
N ALA A 134 0.89 -20.65 15.33
CA ALA A 134 0.43 -19.48 16.08
C ALA A 134 1.54 -18.85 16.95
N THR A 135 2.70 -18.56 16.36
CA THR A 135 3.85 -17.92 17.02
C THR A 135 4.38 -16.75 16.21
N LYS A 136 5.07 -15.80 16.89
CA LYS A 136 5.66 -14.63 16.21
C LYS A 136 6.73 -15.08 15.22
N GLU A 137 7.56 -16.05 15.59
CA GLU A 137 8.65 -16.59 14.77
C GLU A 137 8.11 -17.19 13.48
N SER A 138 6.98 -17.91 13.57
CA SER A 138 6.32 -18.48 12.41
C SER A 138 5.80 -17.40 11.46
N LEU A 139 5.12 -16.37 11.98
CA LEU A 139 4.55 -15.27 11.19
C LEU A 139 5.61 -14.36 10.58
N ASN A 140 6.76 -14.16 11.24
CA ASN A 140 7.87 -13.36 10.71
C ASN A 140 8.52 -13.96 9.45
N ARG A 141 8.15 -15.20 9.06
CA ARG A 141 8.53 -15.80 7.77
C ARG A 141 7.64 -15.30 6.61
N GLN A 142 6.54 -14.60 6.89
CA GLN A 142 5.66 -14.10 5.85
C GLN A 142 6.33 -12.96 5.07
N TRP A 143 6.19 -13.02 3.76
CA TRP A 143 6.60 -11.99 2.83
C TRP A 143 5.38 -11.32 2.25
N THR A 144 5.45 -10.00 2.06
CA THR A 144 4.41 -9.24 1.37
C THR A 144 4.24 -9.77 -0.06
N PRO A 145 3.02 -10.16 -0.49
CA PRO A 145 2.81 -10.73 -1.80
C PRO A 145 3.06 -9.72 -2.92
N ASP A 146 3.48 -10.21 -4.09
CA ASP A 146 3.85 -9.33 -5.20
C ASP A 146 2.68 -8.49 -5.72
N TRP A 147 1.44 -8.99 -5.63
CA TRP A 147 0.27 -8.18 -6.00
C TRP A 147 0.21 -6.89 -5.18
N TYR A 148 0.55 -6.93 -3.89
CA TYR A 148 0.52 -5.76 -3.01
C TYR A 148 1.69 -4.83 -3.33
N ASN A 149 2.87 -5.40 -3.55
CA ASN A 149 4.05 -4.64 -3.98
C ASN A 149 3.83 -3.93 -5.31
N ASN A 150 3.04 -4.51 -6.21
CA ASN A 150 2.74 -3.97 -7.53
C ASN A 150 1.57 -2.98 -7.53
N ALA A 151 0.69 -3.02 -6.53
CA ALA A 151 -0.55 -2.27 -6.47
C ALA A 151 -0.36 -0.76 -6.31
N LYS A 152 0.63 -0.32 -5.51
CA LYS A 152 1.07 1.07 -5.28
C LYS A 152 0.07 2.04 -4.67
N PHE A 153 -1.19 2.04 -5.11
CA PHE A 153 -2.19 3.03 -4.76
C PHE A 153 -3.49 2.35 -4.34
N GLY A 154 -4.00 2.74 -3.16
CA GLY A 154 -5.26 2.24 -2.62
C GLY A 154 -6.13 3.36 -2.05
N ILE A 155 -7.41 3.07 -1.87
CA ILE A 155 -8.37 3.99 -1.21
C ILE A 155 -8.79 3.44 0.15
N PHE A 156 -8.58 4.24 1.18
CA PHE A 156 -9.09 4.05 2.53
C PHE A 156 -10.45 4.74 2.66
N ILE A 157 -11.35 4.23 3.50
CA ILE A 157 -12.67 4.83 3.69
C ILE A 157 -13.05 4.85 5.17
N HIS A 158 -12.93 6.01 5.81
CA HIS A 158 -13.43 6.25 7.17
C HIS A 158 -14.87 6.75 7.14
N TRP A 159 -15.78 5.81 7.33
CA TRP A 159 -17.22 6.06 7.40
C TRP A 159 -17.81 5.34 8.60
N GLY A 160 -18.72 5.98 9.32
CA GLY A 160 -19.32 5.44 10.53
C GLY A 160 -20.24 6.46 11.20
N VAL A 161 -20.66 6.16 12.44
CA VAL A 161 -21.60 7.01 13.18
C VAL A 161 -21.04 8.42 13.41
N TYR A 162 -19.73 8.55 13.58
CA TYR A 162 -19.01 9.83 13.69
C TYR A 162 -19.18 10.75 12.46
N ALA A 163 -19.59 10.22 11.30
CA ALA A 163 -19.91 11.04 10.12
C ALA A 163 -21.24 11.80 10.25
N VAL A 164 -22.04 11.53 11.30
CA VAL A 164 -23.27 12.27 11.62
C VAL A 164 -22.96 13.65 12.22
N PRO A 165 -22.21 13.76 13.33
CA PRO A 165 -21.79 15.06 13.83
C PRO A 165 -20.76 15.74 12.92
N ALA A 166 -19.94 14.95 12.22
CA ALA A 166 -18.99 15.39 11.19
C ALA A 166 -18.15 16.60 11.64
N TYR A 167 -17.51 16.51 12.81
CA TYR A 167 -16.86 17.66 13.43
C TYR A 167 -15.49 17.28 14.00
N GLY A 168 -14.46 17.94 13.47
CA GLY A 168 -13.09 17.92 13.98
C GLY A 168 -12.56 19.32 14.32
N ASN A 169 -13.40 20.36 14.24
CA ASN A 169 -13.00 21.78 14.21
C ASN A 169 -12.15 22.10 12.96
N GLN A 170 -11.48 23.25 12.91
CA GLN A 170 -10.67 23.68 11.76
C GLN A 170 -9.44 24.49 12.18
N GLY A 171 -8.43 24.55 11.32
CA GLY A 171 -7.23 25.36 11.52
C GLY A 171 -6.40 24.88 12.70
N ALA A 172 -5.95 25.78 13.58
CA ALA A 172 -5.07 25.40 14.70
C ALA A 172 -5.73 24.46 15.72
N ASN A 173 -7.07 24.39 15.74
CA ASN A 173 -7.84 23.54 16.66
C ASN A 173 -8.24 22.21 16.03
N GLU A 174 -7.92 21.98 14.75
CA GLU A 174 -8.37 20.82 14.00
C GLU A 174 -7.84 19.50 14.57
N ASP A 175 -8.69 18.48 14.52
CA ASP A 175 -8.45 17.12 14.98
C ASP A 175 -9.29 16.13 14.16
N TYR A 176 -9.05 14.84 14.36
CA TYR A 176 -9.69 13.75 13.63
C TYR A 176 -11.21 13.73 13.92
N ALA A 177 -12.06 13.91 12.92
CA ALA A 177 -13.51 13.94 13.11
C ALA A 177 -14.06 12.58 13.54
N GLU A 178 -13.41 11.48 13.16
CA GLU A 178 -13.73 10.13 13.62
C GLU A 178 -13.39 9.89 15.10
N TRP A 179 -12.66 10.80 15.74
CA TRP A 179 -12.40 10.82 17.19
C TRP A 179 -13.48 11.53 18.01
N TYR A 180 -14.58 11.95 17.39
CA TYR A 180 -15.64 12.74 18.03
C TYR A 180 -16.09 12.17 19.39
N TRP A 181 -16.36 10.87 19.50
CA TRP A 181 -16.84 10.27 20.75
C TRP A 181 -15.82 10.40 21.90
N LYS A 182 -14.53 10.23 21.60
CA LYS A 182 -13.48 10.43 22.58
C LYS A 182 -13.40 11.92 22.97
N ARG A 183 -13.38 12.82 21.98
CA ARG A 183 -13.19 14.26 22.21
C ARG A 183 -14.38 14.97 22.85
N MET A 184 -15.60 14.46 22.69
CA MET A 184 -16.76 15.02 23.40
C MET A 184 -16.70 14.81 24.91
N GLY A 185 -15.81 13.93 25.41
CA GLY A 185 -15.53 13.73 26.82
C GLY A 185 -14.37 14.56 27.39
N GLU A 186 -13.72 15.39 26.57
CA GLU A 186 -12.48 16.10 26.95
C GLU A 186 -12.68 17.63 26.92
N PRO A 187 -13.12 18.26 28.04
CA PRO A 187 -13.50 19.68 28.06
C PRO A 187 -12.35 20.63 27.71
N ASP A 188 -11.11 20.25 28.02
CA ASP A 188 -9.93 21.09 27.78
C ASP A 188 -9.24 20.80 26.45
N TYR A 189 -9.74 19.84 25.66
CA TYR A 189 -9.10 19.46 24.40
C TYR A 189 -9.21 20.55 23.32
N LYS A 190 -8.21 20.64 22.44
CA LYS A 190 -8.06 21.75 21.48
C LYS A 190 -9.24 21.86 20.50
N SER A 191 -9.82 20.73 20.08
CA SER A 191 -10.89 20.71 19.07
C SER A 191 -12.21 21.27 19.57
N LYS A 192 -12.36 21.54 20.88
CA LYS A 192 -13.60 22.05 21.47
C LYS A 192 -14.83 21.19 21.18
N THR A 193 -14.62 19.90 20.90
CA THR A 193 -15.71 18.95 20.61
C THR A 193 -16.68 18.84 21.79
N TYR A 194 -16.19 18.85 23.02
CA TYR A 194 -17.02 18.88 24.24
C TYR A 194 -18.00 20.08 24.24
N GLN A 195 -17.51 21.29 23.93
CA GLN A 195 -18.33 22.51 23.90
C GLN A 195 -19.28 22.49 22.71
N TYR A 196 -18.78 22.14 21.53
CA TYR A 196 -19.59 22.02 20.32
C TYR A 196 -20.76 21.06 20.52
N HIS A 197 -20.50 19.90 21.15
CA HIS A 197 -21.52 18.90 21.43
C HIS A 197 -22.60 19.44 22.36
N ARG A 198 -22.19 20.04 23.48
CA ARG A 198 -23.11 20.67 24.45
C ARG A 198 -23.98 21.74 23.79
N ASP A 199 -23.35 22.63 23.03
CA ASP A 199 -24.00 23.82 22.50
C ASP A 199 -24.90 23.47 21.29
N THR A 200 -24.63 22.37 20.59
CA THR A 200 -25.40 21.92 19.40
C THR A 200 -26.48 20.90 19.72
N TYR A 201 -26.17 19.88 20.54
CA TYR A 201 -27.04 18.74 20.81
C TYR A 201 -27.60 18.72 22.23
N GLY A 202 -26.94 19.41 23.17
CA GLY A 202 -27.35 19.50 24.57
C GLY A 202 -26.71 18.42 25.46
N GLU A 203 -26.70 18.68 26.77
CA GLU A 203 -26.02 17.82 27.76
C GLU A 203 -26.64 16.43 27.94
N ASN A 204 -27.88 16.23 27.49
CA ASN A 204 -28.60 14.96 27.59
C ASN A 204 -28.48 14.10 26.32
N PHE A 205 -27.85 14.61 25.26
CA PHE A 205 -27.59 13.86 24.05
C PHE A 205 -26.30 13.07 24.22
N ASN A 206 -26.34 11.76 24.04
CA ASN A 206 -25.17 10.89 24.12
C ASN A 206 -24.72 10.50 22.71
N TYR A 207 -23.46 10.06 22.54
CA TYR A 207 -22.93 9.70 21.22
C TYR A 207 -23.78 8.66 20.48
N ASP A 208 -24.28 7.65 21.20
CA ASP A 208 -25.08 6.59 20.60
C ASP A 208 -26.44 7.06 20.07
N ASP A 209 -26.92 8.24 20.49
CA ASP A 209 -28.15 8.84 19.93
C ASP A 209 -27.96 9.20 18.44
N PHE A 210 -26.71 9.38 17.98
CA PHE A 210 -26.41 9.58 16.54
C PHE A 210 -26.66 8.34 15.68
N ILE A 211 -26.75 7.13 16.25
CA ILE A 211 -26.96 5.89 15.49
C ILE A 211 -28.26 5.98 14.66
N ALA A 212 -29.29 6.63 15.19
CA ALA A 212 -30.57 6.81 14.49
C ALA A 212 -30.46 7.71 13.24
N ASN A 213 -29.47 8.61 13.20
CA ASN A 213 -29.22 9.53 12.10
C ASN A 213 -28.19 9.02 11.09
N PHE A 214 -27.46 7.95 11.42
CA PHE A 214 -26.55 7.27 10.49
C PHE A 214 -27.37 6.39 9.52
N THR A 215 -27.88 6.98 8.44
CA THR A 215 -28.87 6.30 7.57
C THR A 215 -28.26 5.62 6.34
N GLY A 216 -27.13 6.09 5.81
CA GLY A 216 -26.61 5.59 4.53
C GLY A 216 -27.65 5.64 3.39
N SER A 217 -28.63 6.55 3.47
CA SER A 217 -29.82 6.57 2.60
C SER A 217 -29.51 6.82 1.12
N LYS A 218 -28.34 7.38 0.81
CA LYS A 218 -27.79 7.62 -0.52
C LYS A 218 -26.49 6.83 -0.78
N PHE A 219 -26.16 5.86 0.08
CA PHE A 219 -25.04 4.97 -0.16
C PHE A 219 -25.30 4.13 -1.41
N ASP A 220 -24.34 4.17 -2.34
CA ASP A 220 -24.30 3.38 -3.56
C ASP A 220 -22.91 2.73 -3.68
N ALA A 221 -22.86 1.42 -3.41
CA ALA A 221 -21.66 0.62 -3.50
C ALA A 221 -21.04 0.64 -4.91
N ALA A 222 -21.85 0.65 -5.96
CA ALA A 222 -21.35 0.69 -7.33
C ALA A 222 -20.72 2.05 -7.64
N ALA A 223 -21.35 3.15 -7.22
CA ALA A 223 -20.80 4.49 -7.40
C ALA A 223 -19.46 4.67 -6.68
N TRP A 224 -19.34 4.17 -5.45
CA TRP A 224 -18.07 4.21 -4.70
C TRP A 224 -16.97 3.40 -5.39
N VAL A 225 -17.23 2.15 -5.78
CA VAL A 225 -16.22 1.31 -6.43
C VAL A 225 -15.81 1.89 -7.78
N ASN A 226 -16.76 2.42 -8.57
CA ASN A 226 -16.44 3.08 -9.83
C ASN A 226 -15.53 4.30 -9.63
N LEU A 227 -15.78 5.11 -8.59
CA LEU A 227 -14.90 6.24 -8.26
C LEU A 227 -13.49 5.78 -7.87
N ILE A 228 -13.37 4.70 -7.07
CA ILE A 228 -12.09 4.10 -6.69
C ILE A 228 -11.32 3.61 -7.92
N ALA A 229 -12.01 2.91 -8.84
CA ALA A 229 -11.44 2.48 -10.11
C ALA A 229 -11.04 3.68 -10.99
N ASP A 230 -11.85 4.74 -10.96
CA ASP A 230 -11.59 5.95 -11.71
C ASP A 230 -10.37 6.72 -11.23
N ALA A 231 -10.13 6.72 -9.92
CA ALA A 231 -8.90 7.22 -9.32
C ALA A 231 -7.66 6.39 -9.70
N GLY A 232 -7.84 5.18 -10.23
CA GLY A 232 -6.76 4.26 -10.59
C GLY A 232 -6.29 3.36 -9.44
N ALA A 233 -6.97 3.37 -8.28
CA ALA A 233 -6.58 2.53 -7.16
C ALA A 233 -6.66 1.04 -7.51
N LYS A 234 -5.76 0.25 -6.91
CA LYS A 234 -5.66 -1.21 -7.11
C LYS A 234 -6.15 -2.01 -5.92
N TYR A 235 -6.48 -1.34 -4.82
CA TYR A 235 -7.08 -1.94 -3.65
C TYR A 235 -7.90 -0.91 -2.89
N MET A 236 -8.84 -1.39 -2.09
CA MET A 236 -9.64 -0.56 -1.18
C MET A 236 -9.63 -1.14 0.23
N VAL A 237 -9.76 -0.28 1.23
CA VAL A 237 -9.75 -0.64 2.65
C VAL A 237 -10.87 0.15 3.35
N PRO A 238 -12.13 -0.31 3.32
CA PRO A 238 -13.17 0.30 4.14
C PRO A 238 -12.96 0.01 5.63
N VAL A 239 -13.25 1.00 6.47
CA VAL A 239 -13.34 0.83 7.93
C VAL A 239 -14.54 -0.04 8.26
N THR A 240 -14.28 -1.27 8.70
CA THR A 240 -15.35 -2.21 9.07
C THR A 240 -15.85 -1.95 10.48
N LYS A 241 -14.95 -1.53 11.37
CA LYS A 241 -15.23 -1.13 12.76
C LYS A 241 -14.12 -0.19 13.22
N HIS A 242 -14.47 1.03 13.62
CA HIS A 242 -13.53 2.00 14.20
C HIS A 242 -13.49 1.88 15.74
N HIS A 243 -12.77 2.78 16.40
CA HIS A 243 -12.59 2.81 17.86
C HIS A 243 -13.90 2.96 18.65
N ASP A 244 -14.97 3.48 18.03
CA ASP A 244 -16.31 3.56 18.62
C ASP A 244 -17.03 2.19 18.68
N GLY A 245 -16.43 1.15 18.12
CA GLY A 245 -16.91 -0.23 18.10
C GLY A 245 -18.20 -0.45 17.32
N PHE A 246 -18.66 0.54 16.54
CA PHE A 246 -19.82 0.36 15.67
C PHE A 246 -19.40 -0.31 14.37
N ALA A 247 -19.84 -1.55 14.16
CA ALA A 247 -19.47 -2.31 12.97
C ALA A 247 -20.39 -2.03 11.77
N LEU A 248 -19.79 -1.88 10.58
CA LEU A 248 -20.49 -1.70 9.31
C LEU A 248 -20.84 -3.03 8.59
N PHE A 249 -20.65 -4.15 9.28
CA PHE A 249 -20.88 -5.50 8.79
C PHE A 249 -21.65 -6.34 9.82
N ASP A 250 -22.15 -7.51 9.40
CA ASP A 250 -22.83 -8.44 10.31
C ASP A 250 -21.84 -9.12 11.27
N THR A 251 -21.82 -8.65 12.52
CA THR A 251 -20.96 -9.20 13.59
C THR A 251 -21.50 -10.50 14.21
N LYS A 252 -22.54 -11.11 13.63
CA LYS A 252 -23.16 -12.35 14.11
C LYS A 252 -23.60 -12.24 15.57
N GLU A 253 -23.23 -13.22 16.39
CA GLU A 253 -23.55 -13.31 17.82
C GLU A 253 -22.53 -12.61 18.71
N THR A 254 -21.51 -11.93 18.16
CA THR A 254 -20.47 -11.26 18.99
C THR A 254 -20.97 -9.96 19.60
N SER A 255 -21.82 -9.23 18.88
CA SER A 255 -22.36 -7.93 19.28
C SER A 255 -23.64 -7.62 18.52
N ASN A 256 -24.52 -6.80 19.11
CA ASN A 256 -25.65 -6.18 18.42
C ASN A 256 -25.32 -4.75 17.95
N ARG A 257 -24.13 -4.22 18.23
CA ARG A 257 -23.66 -2.89 17.85
C ARG A 257 -23.13 -2.87 16.42
N ASN A 258 -24.04 -2.99 15.46
CA ASN A 258 -23.69 -2.95 14.04
C ASN A 258 -24.81 -2.36 13.17
N SER A 259 -24.44 -1.95 11.95
CA SER A 259 -25.34 -1.36 10.94
C SER A 259 -26.45 -2.29 10.43
N VAL A 260 -26.33 -3.61 10.62
CA VAL A 260 -27.37 -4.60 10.25
C VAL A 260 -28.47 -4.63 11.31
N LYS A 261 -28.10 -4.54 12.58
CA LYS A 261 -29.01 -4.62 13.74
C LYS A 261 -29.46 -3.26 14.26
N LEU A 262 -28.73 -2.17 14.01
CA LEU A 262 -29.03 -0.81 14.45
C LEU A 262 -29.02 0.15 13.27
N GLY A 263 -29.63 1.33 13.43
CA GLY A 263 -29.64 2.38 12.42
C GLY A 263 -30.14 1.90 11.04
N PRO A 264 -29.28 1.83 10.01
CA PRO A 264 -29.67 1.68 8.61
C PRO A 264 -30.16 0.27 8.22
N LYS A 265 -29.95 -0.74 9.06
CA LYS A 265 -30.34 -2.15 8.81
C LYS A 265 -29.75 -2.73 7.53
N ARG A 266 -28.49 -2.41 7.24
CA ARG A 266 -27.76 -2.79 6.02
C ARG A 266 -26.37 -3.30 6.35
N ASP A 267 -25.85 -4.22 5.53
CA ASP A 267 -24.47 -4.71 5.60
C ASP A 267 -23.64 -3.99 4.54
N PHE A 268 -23.15 -2.79 4.85
CA PHE A 268 -22.47 -1.94 3.88
C PHE A 268 -21.17 -2.55 3.38
N ILE A 269 -20.44 -3.26 4.24
CA ILE A 269 -19.18 -3.92 3.83
C ILE A 269 -19.48 -5.05 2.83
N ALA A 270 -20.50 -5.89 3.07
CA ALA A 270 -20.85 -6.94 2.12
C ALA A 270 -21.31 -6.36 0.77
N GLU A 271 -22.12 -5.29 0.78
CA GLU A 271 -22.57 -4.61 -0.44
C GLU A 271 -21.38 -4.03 -1.23
N LEU A 272 -20.45 -3.35 -0.56
CA LEU A 272 -19.28 -2.74 -1.19
C LEU A 272 -18.33 -3.79 -1.78
N ILE A 273 -18.03 -4.85 -1.03
CA ILE A 273 -17.16 -5.94 -1.47
C ILE A 273 -17.80 -6.69 -2.65
N SER A 274 -19.11 -6.94 -2.60
CA SER A 274 -19.85 -7.56 -3.70
C SER A 274 -19.80 -6.72 -4.98
N ALA A 275 -20.00 -5.39 -4.86
CA ALA A 275 -19.88 -4.46 -5.98
C ALA A 275 -18.45 -4.48 -6.57
N ALA A 276 -17.41 -4.48 -5.73
CA ALA A 276 -16.02 -4.59 -6.18
C ALA A 276 -15.74 -5.91 -6.89
N LYS A 277 -16.15 -7.05 -6.33
CA LYS A 277 -16.01 -8.38 -6.98
C LYS A 277 -16.69 -8.41 -8.35
N LYS A 278 -17.85 -7.75 -8.50
CA LYS A 278 -18.66 -7.76 -9.72
C LYS A 278 -18.18 -6.78 -10.81
N LEU A 279 -17.87 -5.54 -10.42
CA LEU A 279 -17.62 -4.44 -11.36
C LEU A 279 -16.13 -4.28 -11.67
N HIS A 280 -15.28 -4.51 -10.66
CA HIS A 280 -13.84 -4.25 -10.72
C HIS A 280 -13.07 -5.37 -10.01
N PRO A 281 -13.12 -6.62 -10.50
CA PRO A 281 -12.49 -7.77 -9.85
C PRO A 281 -10.97 -7.61 -9.67
N GLU A 282 -10.34 -6.76 -10.46
CA GLU A 282 -8.93 -6.37 -10.37
C GLU A 282 -8.58 -5.52 -9.14
N ILE A 283 -9.56 -4.83 -8.53
CA ILE A 283 -9.38 -4.10 -7.28
C ILE A 283 -9.39 -5.10 -6.12
N ARG A 284 -8.29 -5.13 -5.37
CA ARG A 284 -8.14 -5.99 -4.20
C ARG A 284 -8.95 -5.46 -3.03
N ARG A 285 -9.51 -6.40 -2.26
CA ARG A 285 -10.50 -6.11 -1.22
C ARG A 285 -9.87 -6.24 0.15
N GLY A 286 -9.43 -5.12 0.71
CA GLY A 286 -8.98 -5.04 2.09
C GLY A 286 -10.11 -4.70 3.06
N THR A 287 -9.81 -4.76 4.35
CA THR A 287 -10.69 -4.33 5.45
C THR A 287 -9.86 -3.72 6.55
N TYR A 288 -10.26 -2.56 7.06
CA TYR A 288 -9.70 -2.02 8.29
C TYR A 288 -10.45 -2.55 9.51
N PHE A 289 -9.71 -2.80 10.59
CA PHE A 289 -10.28 -3.25 11.86
C PHE A 289 -9.57 -2.60 13.05
N SER A 290 -10.31 -1.84 13.86
CA SER A 290 -9.78 -1.34 15.11
C SER A 290 -9.71 -2.46 16.15
N MET A 291 -8.51 -2.69 16.68
CA MET A 291 -8.28 -3.73 17.67
C MET A 291 -8.90 -3.39 19.04
N PRO A 292 -8.71 -2.19 19.61
CA PRO A 292 -9.40 -1.76 20.84
C PRO A 292 -10.73 -1.02 20.58
N GLU A 293 -11.57 -0.92 21.62
CA GLU A 293 -12.82 -0.14 21.61
C GLU A 293 -12.83 0.82 22.79
N TRP A 294 -13.16 2.11 22.57
CA TRP A 294 -13.03 3.13 23.61
C TRP A 294 -13.86 2.83 24.85
N PHE A 295 -15.15 2.50 24.68
CA PHE A 295 -16.10 2.40 25.79
C PHE A 295 -16.83 1.06 25.81
N SER A 296 -16.19 0.02 25.29
CA SER A 296 -16.74 -1.33 25.36
C SER A 296 -16.60 -1.86 26.79
N PRO A 297 -17.69 -2.29 27.46
CA PRO A 297 -17.59 -2.85 28.80
C PRO A 297 -16.67 -4.09 28.85
N ALA A 298 -16.66 -4.90 27.79
CA ALA A 298 -15.78 -6.07 27.69
C ALA A 298 -14.30 -5.69 27.54
N TYR A 299 -13.98 -4.50 27.03
CA TYR A 299 -12.60 -4.02 26.89
C TYR A 299 -12.01 -3.45 28.19
N ALA A 300 -12.84 -3.18 29.20
CA ALA A 300 -12.40 -2.58 30.48
C ALA A 300 -11.17 -3.25 31.12
N PRO A 301 -11.02 -4.59 31.11
CA PRO A 301 -9.84 -5.27 31.68
C PRO A 301 -8.52 -4.91 30.96
N TYR A 302 -8.59 -4.38 29.74
CA TYR A 302 -7.45 -4.06 28.89
C TYR A 302 -7.10 -2.56 28.86
N ALA A 303 -7.83 -1.72 29.59
CA ALA A 303 -7.66 -0.27 29.63
C ALA A 303 -6.36 0.23 30.35
N LEU A 304 -5.48 -0.69 30.76
CA LEU A 304 -4.28 -0.39 31.55
C LEU A 304 -3.14 0.15 30.67
N GLY A 305 -3.16 1.46 30.39
CA GLY A 305 -2.00 2.31 30.09
C GLY A 305 -1.20 2.07 28.80
N CYS A 306 -1.42 0.97 28.07
CA CYS A 306 -0.82 0.75 26.77
C CYS A 306 -1.73 1.29 25.64
N CYS A 307 -1.15 1.55 24.46
CA CYS A 307 -1.92 1.64 23.21
C CYS A 307 -2.87 2.85 23.09
N GLY A 308 -2.38 4.07 23.40
CA GLY A 308 -3.12 5.30 23.09
C GLY A 308 -4.22 5.73 24.08
N GLY A 309 -4.30 5.12 25.27
CA GLY A 309 -5.18 5.60 26.35
C GLY A 309 -6.67 5.30 26.13
N PHE A 310 -6.97 4.11 25.60
CA PHE A 310 -8.34 3.61 25.43
C PHE A 310 -8.96 3.35 26.81
N PRO A 311 -10.06 4.05 27.18
CA PRO A 311 -10.57 4.01 28.54
C PRO A 311 -11.23 2.66 28.90
N GLY A 312 -11.75 1.93 27.92
CA GLY A 312 -12.62 0.77 28.14
C GLY A 312 -13.83 1.11 29.01
N GLY A 313 -14.59 0.07 29.40
CA GLY A 313 -15.70 0.22 30.34
C GLY A 313 -16.91 0.93 29.74
N PRO A 314 -18.09 0.86 30.37
CA PRO A 314 -19.27 1.52 29.83
C PRO A 314 -19.04 3.04 29.74
N PRO A 315 -19.58 3.69 28.69
CA PRO A 315 -19.40 5.12 28.52
C PRO A 315 -20.06 5.89 29.65
N THR A 316 -19.60 7.11 29.91
CA THR A 316 -20.24 8.06 30.83
C THR A 316 -20.68 9.30 30.07
N ASN A 317 -21.83 9.85 30.44
CA ASN A 317 -22.23 11.15 29.96
C ASN A 317 -21.26 12.22 30.52
N PRO A 318 -20.61 13.01 29.67
CA PRO A 318 -19.50 13.86 30.10
C PRO A 318 -19.93 15.09 30.91
N TYR A 319 -21.22 15.41 30.96
CA TYR A 319 -21.77 16.56 31.68
C TYR A 319 -22.35 16.18 33.04
N THR A 320 -22.92 14.97 33.14
CA THR A 320 -23.61 14.48 34.34
C THR A 320 -22.84 13.39 35.10
N SER A 321 -21.78 12.86 34.51
CA SER A 321 -20.98 11.73 35.01
C SER A 321 -21.78 10.44 35.21
N LYS A 322 -23.00 10.34 34.68
CA LYS A 322 -23.80 9.13 34.74
C LYS A 322 -23.29 8.11 33.74
N VAL A 323 -23.20 6.85 34.17
CA VAL A 323 -22.95 5.72 33.27
C VAL A 323 -24.12 5.63 32.28
N ILE A 324 -23.80 5.45 31.00
CA ILE A 324 -24.75 5.27 29.91
C ILE A 324 -24.54 3.92 29.24
N ASP A 325 -25.59 3.38 28.64
CA ASP A 325 -25.54 2.07 28.00
C ASP A 325 -24.63 2.11 26.76
N TYR A 326 -23.78 1.10 26.60
CA TYR A 326 -23.07 0.86 25.34
C TYR A 326 -24.04 0.14 24.39
N THR A 327 -24.68 0.90 23.50
CA THR A 327 -25.82 0.39 22.71
C THR A 327 -25.39 -0.80 21.86
N GLY A 328 -26.15 -1.89 21.97
CA GLY A 328 -25.90 -3.13 21.26
C GLY A 328 -24.88 -4.07 21.92
N TYR A 329 -24.38 -3.76 23.12
CA TYR A 329 -23.54 -4.67 23.89
C TYR A 329 -24.26 -5.99 24.23
N ILE A 330 -23.52 -7.09 24.20
CA ILE A 330 -23.96 -8.39 24.73
C ILE A 330 -23.10 -8.71 25.96
N SER A 331 -23.74 -8.78 27.13
CA SER A 331 -23.04 -8.99 28.40
C SER A 331 -22.40 -10.37 28.52
N GLY A 332 -21.27 -10.43 29.25
CA GLY A 332 -20.66 -11.69 29.68
C GLY A 332 -19.66 -12.29 28.70
N LYS A 333 -19.38 -11.61 27.58
CA LYS A 333 -18.36 -12.01 26.60
C LYS A 333 -16.99 -11.45 26.96
N GLU A 334 -15.96 -12.26 26.79
CA GLU A 334 -14.57 -11.83 26.79
C GLU A 334 -14.23 -11.12 25.46
N TYR A 335 -13.64 -9.92 25.55
CA TYR A 335 -13.41 -9.06 24.39
C TYR A 335 -12.54 -9.71 23.31
N VAL A 336 -11.38 -10.25 23.65
CA VAL A 336 -10.42 -10.75 22.65
C VAL A 336 -10.95 -12.02 21.97
N THR A 337 -11.38 -13.01 22.76
CA THR A 337 -11.71 -14.35 22.29
C THR A 337 -13.15 -14.51 21.82
N GLU A 338 -14.10 -13.72 22.33
CA GLU A 338 -15.53 -13.87 22.02
C GLU A 338 -16.13 -12.69 21.24
N ILE A 339 -15.36 -11.60 21.04
CA ILE A 339 -15.78 -10.43 20.26
C ILE A 339 -14.79 -10.11 19.12
N GLN A 340 -13.59 -9.68 19.46
CA GLN A 340 -12.57 -9.19 18.52
C GLN A 340 -12.14 -10.29 17.52
N TYR A 341 -11.66 -11.42 18.03
CA TYR A 341 -11.17 -12.52 17.21
C TYR A 341 -12.27 -13.10 16.28
N PRO A 342 -13.48 -13.44 16.76
CA PRO A 342 -14.51 -13.99 15.86
C PRO A 342 -15.03 -12.97 14.82
N GLN A 343 -14.97 -11.67 15.12
CA GLN A 343 -15.25 -10.62 14.13
C GLN A 343 -14.19 -10.58 13.02
N MET A 344 -12.91 -10.68 13.37
CA MET A 344 -11.83 -10.79 12.39
C MET A 344 -11.94 -12.07 11.55
N GLU A 345 -12.30 -13.20 12.16
CA GLU A 345 -12.59 -14.45 11.44
C GLU A 345 -13.76 -14.30 10.47
N THR A 346 -14.82 -13.60 10.88
CA THR A 346 -15.97 -13.33 10.01
C THR A 346 -15.52 -12.58 8.76
N LEU A 347 -14.73 -11.51 8.90
CA LEU A 347 -14.20 -10.76 7.75
C LEU A 347 -13.25 -11.60 6.88
N ALA A 348 -12.43 -12.45 7.49
CA ALA A 348 -11.46 -13.29 6.79
C ALA A 348 -12.11 -14.41 5.97
N TYR A 349 -13.11 -15.09 6.53
CA TYR A 349 -13.59 -16.39 6.02
C TYR A 349 -14.99 -16.38 5.41
N ASP A 350 -15.86 -15.44 5.79
CA ASP A 350 -17.20 -15.35 5.24
C ASP A 350 -17.13 -14.92 3.76
N GLU A 351 -17.83 -15.64 2.90
CA GLU A 351 -17.82 -15.44 1.43
C GLU A 351 -18.25 -14.03 1.00
N ARG A 352 -19.01 -13.35 1.87
CA ARG A 352 -19.47 -11.97 1.65
C ARG A 352 -18.32 -10.97 1.70
N TYR A 353 -17.26 -11.26 2.46
CA TYR A 353 -16.14 -10.33 2.68
C TYR A 353 -14.84 -10.88 2.07
N GLU A 354 -14.41 -12.07 2.49
CA GLU A 354 -13.16 -12.71 2.05
C GLU A 354 -11.98 -11.73 1.95
N THR A 355 -11.64 -11.07 3.06
CA THR A 355 -10.56 -10.08 3.09
C THR A 355 -9.27 -10.58 2.42
N GLU A 356 -8.61 -9.72 1.64
CA GLU A 356 -7.29 -9.95 1.04
C GLU A 356 -6.17 -9.16 1.74
N LEU A 357 -6.54 -8.05 2.39
CA LEU A 357 -5.65 -7.19 3.17
C LEU A 357 -6.34 -6.81 4.48
N MET A 358 -5.77 -7.17 5.63
CA MET A 358 -6.30 -6.74 6.92
C MET A 358 -5.46 -5.59 7.47
N TRP A 359 -6.05 -4.41 7.54
CA TRP A 359 -5.42 -3.20 8.06
C TRP A 359 -5.86 -3.01 9.51
N CYS A 360 -5.11 -3.56 10.45
CA CYS A 360 -5.42 -3.42 11.86
C CYS A 360 -4.98 -2.05 12.37
N ASP A 361 -5.48 -1.63 13.53
CA ASP A 361 -5.02 -0.39 14.13
C ASP A 361 -4.91 -0.44 15.65
N ILE A 362 -4.04 0.42 16.18
CA ILE A 362 -3.68 0.61 17.58
C ILE A 362 -2.94 -0.58 18.24
N GLY A 363 -3.18 -1.82 17.80
CA GLY A 363 -2.61 -3.02 18.41
C GLY A 363 -3.42 -3.47 19.63
N GLY A 364 -2.95 -3.20 20.85
CA GLY A 364 -3.68 -3.56 22.07
C GLY A 364 -3.79 -5.06 22.34
N ALA A 365 -4.69 -5.43 23.25
CA ALA A 365 -4.95 -6.82 23.60
C ALA A 365 -5.48 -7.59 22.38
N ASN A 366 -4.88 -8.75 22.09
CA ASN A 366 -5.13 -9.48 20.86
C ASN A 366 -4.81 -10.98 20.95
N ASN A 367 -5.36 -11.73 20.01
CA ASN A 367 -4.97 -13.11 19.68
C ASN A 367 -4.43 -13.21 18.24
N ALA A 368 -3.68 -12.19 17.80
CA ALA A 368 -3.33 -12.02 16.40
C ALA A 368 -2.43 -13.14 15.87
N THR A 369 -1.55 -13.75 16.67
CA THR A 369 -0.74 -14.89 16.20
C THR A 369 -1.61 -16.07 15.76
N THR A 370 -2.65 -16.36 16.52
CA THR A 370 -3.63 -17.43 16.23
C THR A 370 -4.48 -17.06 15.01
N MET A 371 -4.98 -15.82 14.95
CA MET A 371 -5.84 -15.36 13.86
C MET A 371 -5.10 -15.37 12.53
N LEU A 372 -3.94 -14.70 12.48
CA LEU A 372 -3.19 -14.50 11.25
C LEU A 372 -2.66 -15.83 10.71
N SER A 373 -2.07 -16.68 11.57
CA SER A 373 -1.54 -17.99 11.12
C SER A 373 -2.63 -18.88 10.51
N ALA A 374 -3.80 -18.95 11.13
CA ALA A 374 -4.95 -19.68 10.59
C ALA A 374 -5.43 -19.08 9.26
N TRP A 375 -5.52 -17.75 9.18
CA TRP A 375 -5.98 -17.05 7.98
C TRP A 375 -5.04 -17.23 6.79
N ILE A 376 -3.73 -17.15 7.01
CA ILE A 376 -2.71 -17.38 5.97
C ILE A 376 -2.82 -18.82 5.44
N ASN A 377 -2.89 -19.80 6.33
CA ASN A 377 -3.01 -21.22 5.95
C ASN A 377 -4.30 -21.48 5.16
N TRP A 378 -5.42 -20.93 5.61
CA TRP A 378 -6.70 -21.03 4.92
C TRP A 378 -6.65 -20.36 3.55
N ALA A 379 -6.15 -19.12 3.46
CA ALA A 379 -6.06 -18.37 2.20
C ALA A 379 -5.21 -19.13 1.18
N ARG A 380 -4.06 -19.69 1.61
CA ARG A 380 -3.23 -20.56 0.77
C ARG A 380 -4.00 -21.77 0.28
N SER A 381 -4.80 -22.43 1.12
CA SER A 381 -5.64 -23.57 0.70
C SER A 381 -6.68 -23.22 -0.37
N LYS A 382 -7.01 -21.91 -0.49
CA LYS A 382 -7.87 -21.35 -1.54
C LYS A 382 -7.10 -20.77 -2.73
N GLY A 383 -5.78 -20.94 -2.77
CA GLY A 383 -4.91 -20.39 -3.82
C GLY A 383 -4.73 -18.87 -3.75
N ARG A 384 -4.95 -18.26 -2.58
CA ARG A 384 -4.91 -16.81 -2.37
C ARG A 384 -3.70 -16.40 -1.54
N GLN A 385 -3.08 -15.29 -1.91
CA GLN A 385 -2.07 -14.60 -1.09
C GLN A 385 -2.71 -13.40 -0.41
N ILE A 386 -2.59 -13.33 0.91
CA ILE A 386 -3.12 -12.24 1.73
C ILE A 386 -2.00 -11.46 2.40
N THR A 387 -2.30 -10.29 2.95
CA THR A 387 -1.32 -9.48 3.68
C THR A 387 -1.96 -8.68 4.81
N TYR A 388 -1.15 -8.17 5.73
CA TYR A 388 -1.60 -7.36 6.87
C TYR A 388 -0.52 -6.38 7.32
N ASN A 389 -0.93 -5.27 7.91
CA ASN A 389 -0.01 -4.24 8.39
C ASN A 389 0.65 -4.61 9.73
N ASN A 390 1.56 -3.75 10.19
CA ASN A 390 2.28 -3.90 11.45
C ASN A 390 1.49 -3.52 12.72
N ARG A 391 0.19 -3.22 12.62
CA ARG A 391 -0.62 -2.74 13.74
C ARG A 391 -1.60 -3.77 14.29
N CYS A 392 -1.47 -5.05 13.90
CA CYS A 392 -2.35 -6.13 14.40
C CYS A 392 -1.99 -6.64 15.81
N GLY A 393 -0.98 -6.08 16.48
CA GLY A 393 -0.73 -6.35 17.89
C GLY A 393 0.18 -7.56 18.21
N TYR A 394 0.56 -8.39 17.22
CA TYR A 394 1.39 -9.56 17.52
C TYR A 394 2.88 -9.23 17.68
N GLY A 395 3.40 -8.21 16.98
CA GLY A 395 4.79 -7.78 17.18
C GLY A 395 4.91 -6.96 18.46
N SER A 396 4.15 -5.87 18.53
CA SER A 396 3.97 -5.05 19.72
C SER A 396 2.50 -4.75 19.96
N THR A 397 2.13 -4.58 21.23
CA THR A 397 0.82 -4.02 21.56
C THR A 397 0.75 -2.53 21.26
N ASP A 398 1.89 -1.82 21.21
CA ASP A 398 1.93 -0.39 20.88
C ASP A 398 2.03 -0.16 19.37
N HIS A 399 1.05 0.54 18.78
CA HIS A 399 1.09 0.96 17.37
C HIS A 399 2.29 1.81 16.95
N THR A 400 3.02 2.42 17.88
CA THR A 400 4.25 3.17 17.57
C THR A 400 5.46 2.26 17.40
N ASP A 401 5.36 1.00 17.84
CA ASP A 401 6.39 0.00 17.68
C ASP A 401 6.15 -0.77 16.37
N ALA A 402 7.07 -0.58 15.43
CA ALA A 402 6.97 -1.11 14.08
C ALA A 402 7.29 -2.61 13.97
N THR A 403 7.31 -3.37 15.07
CA THR A 403 7.55 -4.81 15.04
C THR A 403 6.29 -5.58 14.63
N GLY A 404 6.47 -6.60 13.77
CA GLY A 404 5.38 -7.40 13.20
C GLY A 404 4.77 -6.78 11.93
N GLY A 405 3.87 -7.51 11.27
CA GLY A 405 3.27 -7.12 9.99
C GLY A 405 4.11 -7.47 8.76
N ASP A 406 3.46 -7.46 7.60
CA ASP A 406 4.14 -7.61 6.31
C ASP A 406 4.71 -6.28 5.78
N PHE A 407 4.23 -5.16 6.32
CA PHE A 407 4.66 -3.80 5.95
C PHE A 407 4.37 -2.80 7.09
N THR A 408 5.16 -1.73 7.14
CA THR A 408 4.98 -0.64 8.12
C THR A 408 4.08 0.48 7.61
N THR A 409 3.41 1.20 8.52
CA THR A 409 2.41 2.22 8.13
C THR A 409 2.63 3.60 8.76
N PRO A 410 3.59 4.41 8.25
CA PRO A 410 3.72 5.81 8.67
C PRO A 410 2.47 6.60 8.28
N GLU A 411 1.94 7.41 9.19
CA GLU A 411 0.69 8.16 9.01
C GLU A 411 1.00 9.64 8.73
N TYR A 412 0.37 10.24 7.72
CA TYR A 412 0.62 11.62 7.23
C TYR A 412 2.08 11.94 6.87
N VAL A 413 2.96 10.94 6.83
CA VAL A 413 4.40 11.09 6.63
C VAL A 413 4.87 10.22 5.47
N THR A 414 5.74 10.79 4.64
CA THR A 414 6.55 10.06 3.65
C THR A 414 7.98 9.93 4.18
N ASN A 415 8.67 8.86 3.83
CA ASN A 415 10.08 8.70 4.18
C ASN A 415 10.93 9.76 3.47
N GLY A 416 12.02 10.19 4.11
CA GLY A 416 12.95 11.15 3.51
C GLY A 416 13.73 10.57 2.32
N ASP A 417 14.00 9.27 2.36
CA ASP A 417 14.68 8.51 1.31
C ASP A 417 14.05 7.11 1.17
N THR A 418 14.65 6.30 0.32
CA THR A 418 14.28 4.93 0.00
C THR A 418 14.36 4.02 1.23
N VAL A 419 13.32 3.22 1.44
CA VAL A 419 13.30 2.17 2.47
C VAL A 419 13.24 0.80 1.80
N VAL A 420 14.17 -0.09 2.16
CA VAL A 420 14.24 -1.44 1.56
C VAL A 420 13.05 -2.29 1.98
N SER A 421 12.69 -2.27 3.27
CA SER A 421 11.49 -2.94 3.78
C SER A 421 10.22 -2.30 3.21
N LYS A 422 9.20 -3.11 2.97
CA LYS A 422 7.94 -2.62 2.42
C LYS A 422 7.21 -1.75 3.45
N TRP A 423 6.61 -0.67 2.97
CA TRP A 423 5.83 0.27 3.79
C TRP A 423 4.68 0.87 2.98
N GLU A 424 3.70 1.43 3.69
CA GLU A 424 2.55 2.13 3.14
C GLU A 424 2.21 3.37 3.96
N THR A 425 2.31 4.55 3.35
CA THR A 425 1.79 5.74 4.03
C THR A 425 0.30 5.88 3.80
N ASN A 426 -0.38 6.43 4.81
CA ASN A 426 -1.80 6.69 4.78
C ASN A 426 -2.12 8.09 5.32
N ARG A 427 -3.18 8.70 4.78
CA ARG A 427 -3.69 10.02 5.18
C ARG A 427 -5.05 10.31 4.55
N GLY A 428 -5.80 11.23 5.16
CA GLY A 428 -6.96 11.88 4.56
C GLY A 428 -6.65 12.65 3.26
N MET A 429 -7.66 12.70 2.39
CA MET A 429 -7.86 13.81 1.46
C MET A 429 -8.15 15.10 2.21
N ASP A 430 -8.85 15.00 3.33
CA ASP A 430 -8.89 16.05 4.34
C ASP A 430 -7.46 16.21 4.91
N PRO A 431 -6.97 17.44 5.11
CA PRO A 431 -5.60 17.68 5.53
C PRO A 431 -5.27 17.11 6.92
N PHE A 432 -6.27 16.89 7.79
CA PHE A 432 -6.05 16.47 9.16
C PHE A 432 -6.98 15.37 9.65
N SER A 433 -8.08 15.07 8.97
CA SER A 433 -9.05 14.05 9.38
C SER A 433 -9.09 12.88 8.39
N PHE A 434 -9.53 11.71 8.85
CA PHE A 434 -9.95 10.63 7.95
C PHE A 434 -11.48 10.68 7.76
N GLY A 435 -12.23 10.72 8.86
CA GLY A 435 -13.68 10.89 8.84
C GLY A 435 -14.10 12.25 8.25
N TYR A 436 -15.31 12.32 7.70
CA TYR A 436 -15.84 13.58 7.16
C TYR A 436 -15.90 14.68 8.22
N ASN A 437 -15.19 15.79 7.98
CA ASN A 437 -15.27 17.01 8.77
C ASN A 437 -16.02 18.08 7.97
N LYS A 438 -17.20 18.50 8.44
CA LYS A 438 -18.05 19.46 7.74
C LYS A 438 -17.49 20.89 7.75
N ASP A 439 -16.56 21.17 8.66
CA ASP A 439 -15.97 22.49 8.84
C ASP A 439 -14.71 22.68 7.97
N THR A 440 -14.17 21.61 7.38
CA THR A 440 -13.05 21.70 6.43
C THR A 440 -13.52 22.38 5.13
N PRO A 441 -12.95 23.52 4.73
CA PRO A 441 -13.33 24.16 3.48
C PRO A 441 -12.80 23.35 2.28
N ASP A 442 -13.57 23.31 1.19
CA ASP A 442 -13.23 22.57 -0.03
C ASP A 442 -11.80 22.89 -0.53
N SER A 443 -11.35 24.14 -0.41
CA SER A 443 -10.01 24.58 -0.81
C SER A 443 -8.86 23.95 -0.04
N SER A 444 -9.13 23.32 1.10
CA SER A 444 -8.12 22.64 1.95
C SER A 444 -7.93 21.17 1.61
N TYR A 445 -8.87 20.56 0.87
CA TYR A 445 -8.74 19.17 0.46
C TYR A 445 -7.62 18.98 -0.57
N LEU A 446 -7.00 17.80 -0.56
CA LEU A 446 -5.99 17.44 -1.55
C LEU A 446 -6.55 17.54 -2.97
N THR A 447 -5.83 18.25 -3.82
CA THR A 447 -6.14 18.34 -5.25
C THR A 447 -5.59 17.13 -6.00
N GLY A 448 -6.01 16.95 -7.27
CA GLY A 448 -5.43 15.91 -8.13
C GLY A 448 -3.90 16.04 -8.28
N LYS A 449 -3.36 17.27 -8.22
CA LYS A 449 -1.91 17.52 -8.19
C LYS A 449 -1.26 16.91 -6.96
N ASP A 450 -1.82 17.17 -5.79
CA ASP A 450 -1.23 16.74 -4.51
C ASP A 450 -1.25 15.21 -4.41
N ILE A 451 -2.34 14.58 -4.85
CA ILE A 451 -2.48 13.12 -4.91
C ILE A 451 -1.40 12.52 -5.82
N VAL A 452 -1.26 13.04 -7.04
CA VAL A 452 -0.29 12.52 -8.03
C VAL A 452 1.16 12.70 -7.56
N GLN A 453 1.50 13.88 -7.04
CA GLN A 453 2.85 14.14 -6.56
C GLN A 453 3.19 13.28 -5.33
N SER A 454 2.23 13.07 -4.42
CA SER A 454 2.40 12.17 -3.28
C SER A 454 2.60 10.72 -3.74
N LEU A 455 1.78 10.23 -4.68
CA LEU A 455 1.90 8.87 -5.21
C LEU A 455 3.27 8.63 -5.84
N VAL A 456 3.74 9.54 -6.69
CA VAL A 456 5.04 9.42 -7.36
C VAL A 456 6.20 9.43 -6.35
N ASP A 457 6.16 10.33 -5.37
CA ASP A 457 7.17 10.39 -4.31
C ASP A 457 7.22 9.09 -3.50
N VAL A 458 6.07 8.60 -3.03
CA VAL A 458 5.96 7.39 -2.23
C VAL A 458 6.45 6.16 -2.99
N VAL A 459 6.01 5.98 -4.24
CA VAL A 459 6.36 4.80 -5.06
C VAL A 459 7.86 4.76 -5.37
N SER A 460 8.47 5.92 -5.63
CA SER A 460 9.92 6.03 -5.87
C SER A 460 10.78 5.62 -4.66
N LYS A 461 10.18 5.61 -3.46
CA LYS A 461 10.82 5.27 -2.18
C LYS A 461 10.39 3.89 -1.66
N ASN A 462 9.86 3.04 -2.55
CA ASN A 462 9.36 1.68 -2.29
C ASN A 462 8.01 1.59 -1.55
N GLY A 463 7.34 2.71 -1.31
CA GLY A 463 6.08 2.73 -0.58
C GLY A 463 4.86 2.37 -1.42
N ASN A 464 3.76 2.05 -0.75
CA ASN A 464 2.41 2.22 -1.27
C ASN A 464 1.75 3.47 -0.65
N PHE A 465 0.79 4.06 -1.35
CA PHE A 465 0.01 5.21 -0.89
C PHE A 465 -1.44 4.81 -0.71
N LEU A 466 -1.92 4.83 0.53
CA LEU A 466 -3.30 4.56 0.90
C LEU A 466 -4.00 5.87 1.24
N LEU A 467 -4.74 6.43 0.27
CA LEU A 467 -5.41 7.71 0.42
C LEU A 467 -6.83 7.52 0.95
N ASP A 468 -7.19 8.24 2.01
CA ASP A 468 -8.49 8.14 2.63
C ASP A 468 -9.52 9.14 2.09
N ILE A 469 -10.76 8.67 1.96
CA ILE A 469 -11.95 9.51 1.80
C ILE A 469 -12.86 9.37 3.02
N GLY A 470 -13.47 10.48 3.42
CA GLY A 470 -14.49 10.56 4.47
C GLY A 470 -15.89 10.86 3.90
N PRO A 471 -16.76 9.86 3.69
CA PRO A 471 -18.13 10.06 3.23
C PRO A 471 -19.04 10.66 4.33
N LYS A 472 -20.11 11.33 3.91
CA LYS A 472 -21.15 11.88 4.80
C LYS A 472 -22.03 10.78 5.38
N ALA A 473 -22.72 11.01 6.49
CA ALA A 473 -23.62 10.03 7.12
C ALA A 473 -24.72 9.43 6.21
N ASP A 474 -25.13 10.15 5.15
CA ASP A 474 -26.09 9.62 4.17
C ASP A 474 -25.43 8.71 3.11
N GLY A 475 -24.11 8.54 3.11
CA GLY A 475 -23.36 7.71 2.18
C GLY A 475 -22.86 8.45 0.93
N THR A 476 -23.10 9.75 0.80
CA THR A 476 -22.51 10.56 -0.29
C THR A 476 -21.06 10.92 0.00
N ILE A 477 -20.22 10.85 -1.02
CA ILE A 477 -18.83 11.33 -0.98
C ILE A 477 -18.84 12.82 -1.35
N PRO A 478 -18.19 13.72 -0.58
CA PRO A 478 -18.07 15.13 -0.94
C PRO A 478 -17.56 15.35 -2.37
N GLU A 479 -18.16 16.27 -3.12
CA GLU A 479 -17.84 16.52 -4.54
C GLU A 479 -16.37 16.92 -4.76
N ILE A 480 -15.79 17.68 -3.81
CA ILE A 480 -14.37 18.05 -3.85
C ILE A 480 -13.45 16.82 -3.81
N MET A 481 -13.78 15.80 -3.00
CA MET A 481 -13.02 14.55 -2.96
C MET A 481 -13.16 13.78 -4.28
N GLN A 482 -14.39 13.69 -4.83
CA GLN A 482 -14.64 13.03 -6.11
C GLN A 482 -13.84 13.70 -7.23
N THR A 483 -13.86 15.03 -7.29
CA THR A 483 -13.13 15.83 -8.28
C THR A 483 -11.63 15.58 -8.16
N GLY A 484 -11.05 15.66 -6.96
CA GLY A 484 -9.63 15.40 -6.73
C GLY A 484 -9.19 13.99 -7.18
N LEU A 485 -9.99 12.97 -6.85
CA LEU A 485 -9.75 11.59 -7.26
C LEU A 485 -9.85 11.37 -8.77
N GLN A 486 -10.89 11.90 -9.42
CA GLN A 486 -11.06 11.79 -10.86
C GLN A 486 -9.96 12.53 -11.62
N ASP A 487 -9.55 13.70 -11.11
CA ASP A 487 -8.45 14.49 -11.64
C ASP A 487 -7.14 13.72 -11.59
N ALA A 488 -6.79 13.18 -10.42
CA ALA A 488 -5.61 12.33 -10.25
C ALA A 488 -5.69 11.08 -11.16
N GLY A 489 -6.84 10.42 -11.17
CA GLY A 489 -7.10 9.22 -11.95
C GLY A 489 -6.85 9.37 -13.44
N ARG A 490 -7.23 10.51 -14.04
CA ARG A 490 -6.91 10.82 -15.44
C ARG A 490 -5.40 10.83 -15.70
N TRP A 491 -4.62 11.41 -14.80
CA TRP A 491 -3.15 11.42 -14.93
C TRP A 491 -2.55 10.02 -14.72
N ILE A 492 -3.03 9.31 -13.68
CA ILE A 492 -2.54 7.98 -13.27
C ILE A 492 -2.76 6.95 -14.36
N LYS A 493 -3.97 6.89 -14.94
CA LYS A 493 -4.34 5.89 -15.96
C LYS A 493 -3.45 5.98 -17.21
N GLU A 494 -3.11 7.19 -17.65
CA GLU A 494 -2.22 7.41 -18.80
C GLU A 494 -0.75 7.02 -18.54
N ARG A 495 -0.32 6.96 -17.28
CA ARG A 495 1.08 6.71 -16.86
C ARG A 495 1.22 5.45 -16.02
N GLY A 496 0.21 4.59 -16.02
CA GLY A 496 0.14 3.42 -15.14
C GLY A 496 1.36 2.51 -15.24
N GLU A 497 1.96 2.36 -16.43
CA GLU A 497 3.17 1.53 -16.63
C GLU A 497 4.42 2.03 -15.87
N SER A 498 4.43 3.31 -15.47
CA SER A 498 5.51 3.92 -14.69
C SER A 498 5.27 3.91 -13.18
N ILE A 499 4.10 3.43 -12.76
CA ILE A 499 3.69 3.35 -11.36
C ILE A 499 3.47 1.90 -10.96
N TYR A 500 2.49 1.23 -11.55
CA TYR A 500 2.13 -0.15 -11.26
C TYR A 500 3.16 -1.13 -11.79
N ASP A 501 3.30 -2.26 -11.11
CA ASP A 501 4.26 -3.33 -11.47
C ASP A 501 5.73 -2.88 -11.53
N THR A 502 6.04 -1.64 -11.12
CA THR A 502 7.40 -1.13 -11.04
C THR A 502 8.07 -1.50 -9.70
N ARG A 503 9.37 -1.27 -9.64
CA ARG A 503 10.17 -1.23 -8.41
C ARG A 503 10.76 0.16 -8.25
N PHE A 504 11.16 0.48 -7.03
CA PHE A 504 12.00 1.65 -6.78
C PHE A 504 13.39 1.43 -7.37
N TRP A 505 14.08 2.50 -7.74
CA TRP A 505 15.47 2.40 -8.15
C TRP A 505 16.37 2.38 -6.90
N GLN A 506 17.14 1.30 -6.72
CA GLN A 506 17.89 1.06 -5.49
C GLN A 506 19.07 2.02 -5.26
N THR A 507 19.39 2.89 -6.22
CA THR A 507 20.48 3.87 -6.11
C THR A 507 20.05 5.15 -5.40
N THR A 508 18.88 5.70 -5.74
CA THR A 508 18.31 6.89 -5.10
C THR A 508 16.84 7.03 -5.49
N SER A 509 16.03 7.61 -4.61
CA SER A 509 14.66 8.01 -4.93
C SER A 509 14.61 9.20 -5.91
N GLY A 510 15.68 10.00 -5.94
CA GLY A 510 15.96 11.05 -6.92
C GLY A 510 16.32 12.41 -6.30
N THR A 511 17.13 13.19 -7.01
CA THR A 511 17.64 14.48 -6.51
C THR A 511 16.72 15.64 -6.90
N GLY A 512 16.40 16.52 -5.95
CA GLY A 512 15.55 17.70 -6.20
C GLY A 512 14.13 17.33 -6.62
N ASN A 513 13.71 17.79 -7.80
CA ASN A 513 12.38 17.54 -8.36
C ASN A 513 12.26 16.22 -9.14
N PHE A 514 13.31 15.40 -9.19
CA PHE A 514 13.27 14.13 -9.90
C PHE A 514 12.86 12.99 -8.98
N ARG A 515 12.05 12.06 -9.51
CA ARG A 515 11.74 10.77 -8.92
C ARG A 515 11.88 9.66 -9.95
N TYR A 516 12.21 8.46 -9.51
CA TYR A 516 12.47 7.33 -10.41
C TYR A 516 11.71 6.08 -10.04
N THR A 517 11.28 5.35 -11.06
CA THR A 517 10.80 3.98 -10.95
C THR A 517 11.42 3.14 -12.07
N ILE A 518 11.48 1.83 -11.86
CA ILE A 518 12.09 0.90 -12.82
C ILE A 518 11.21 -0.32 -13.03
N SER A 519 11.20 -0.82 -14.26
CA SER A 519 10.66 -2.12 -14.64
C SER A 519 11.72 -2.91 -15.41
N ASP A 520 11.44 -4.18 -15.69
CA ASP A 520 12.37 -5.02 -16.48
C ASP A 520 12.64 -4.48 -17.90
N SER A 521 11.77 -3.60 -18.41
CA SER A 521 11.78 -3.15 -19.80
C SER A 521 12.13 -1.67 -19.99
N ALA A 522 12.08 -0.88 -18.92
CA ALA A 522 12.23 0.57 -18.99
C ALA A 522 12.58 1.18 -17.64
N PHE A 523 13.24 2.32 -17.71
CA PHE A 523 13.44 3.22 -16.58
C PHE A 523 12.57 4.47 -16.76
N TYR A 524 11.92 4.91 -15.70
CA TYR A 524 11.01 6.05 -15.74
C TYR A 524 11.56 7.20 -14.90
N ILE A 525 11.52 8.39 -15.48
CA ILE A 525 11.95 9.65 -14.88
C ILE A 525 10.72 10.51 -14.69
N HIS A 526 10.42 10.88 -13.45
CA HIS A 526 9.31 11.75 -13.10
C HIS A 526 9.85 13.09 -12.64
N LEU A 527 9.42 14.18 -13.28
CA LEU A 527 9.77 15.53 -12.91
C LEU A 527 8.56 16.19 -12.22
N LEU A 528 8.70 16.53 -10.94
CA LEU A 528 7.63 17.09 -10.08
C LEU A 528 7.39 18.60 -10.32
N ALA A 529 8.13 19.21 -11.24
CA ALA A 529 7.98 20.61 -11.62
C ALA A 529 7.92 20.73 -13.14
N PRO A 530 7.29 21.78 -13.69
CA PRO A 530 7.30 22.00 -15.12
C PRO A 530 8.74 22.06 -15.64
N PRO A 531 9.05 21.44 -16.79
CA PRO A 531 10.33 21.59 -17.44
C PRO A 531 10.49 23.05 -17.91
N VAL A 532 11.14 23.88 -17.09
CA VAL A 532 11.31 25.31 -17.37
C VAL A 532 12.43 25.56 -18.38
N SER A 533 12.20 26.53 -19.26
CA SER A 533 13.12 27.01 -20.29
C SER A 533 14.44 27.53 -19.67
N PRO A 534 15.63 27.34 -20.30
CA PRO A 534 15.84 27.09 -21.73
C PRO A 534 15.93 25.62 -22.13
N GLY A 535 14.90 25.15 -22.86
CA GLY A 535 14.89 24.05 -23.85
C GLY A 535 15.56 22.71 -23.52
N SER A 536 16.09 22.53 -22.32
CA SER A 536 16.83 21.36 -21.91
C SER A 536 16.90 21.23 -20.40
N ILE A 537 16.97 19.99 -19.94
CA ILE A 537 16.96 19.62 -18.54
C ILE A 537 18.09 18.63 -18.33
N THR A 538 18.97 18.90 -17.38
CA THR A 538 19.97 17.93 -16.96
C THR A 538 19.45 17.13 -15.78
N ILE A 539 19.42 15.81 -15.93
CA ILE A 539 19.10 14.88 -14.85
C ILE A 539 20.35 14.78 -13.98
N PRO A 540 20.29 15.17 -12.70
CA PRO A 540 21.46 15.21 -11.82
C PRO A 540 21.97 13.82 -11.46
N ASP A 541 21.09 12.81 -11.46
CA ASP A 541 21.42 11.45 -11.11
C ASP A 541 21.89 10.65 -12.33
N LYS A 542 22.87 9.75 -12.13
CA LYS A 542 23.43 8.89 -13.18
C LYS A 542 22.49 7.72 -13.50
N ILE A 543 21.42 8.03 -14.23
CA ILE A 543 20.36 7.08 -14.60
C ILE A 543 20.86 5.96 -15.54
N PRO A 544 20.14 4.82 -15.63
CA PRO A 544 20.51 3.71 -16.51
C PRO A 544 20.18 4.00 -17.99
N PHE A 545 20.96 4.89 -18.59
CA PHE A 545 20.89 5.29 -19.99
C PHE A 545 22.22 4.98 -20.71
N LEU A 546 22.16 4.34 -21.88
CA LEU A 546 23.30 4.19 -22.78
C LEU A 546 23.06 4.91 -24.11
N SER A 547 24.15 5.36 -24.75
CA SER A 547 24.10 5.95 -26.09
C SER A 547 23.45 4.97 -27.08
N GLY A 548 22.31 5.36 -27.66
CA GLY A 548 21.49 4.51 -28.54
C GLY A 548 20.15 4.08 -27.94
N ASP A 549 19.97 4.20 -26.62
CA ASP A 549 18.65 4.09 -26.00
C ASP A 549 17.77 5.30 -26.42
N GLU A 550 16.45 5.12 -26.39
CA GLU A 550 15.49 6.18 -26.72
C GLU A 550 14.84 6.72 -25.45
N ILE A 551 14.63 8.05 -25.38
CA ILE A 551 13.81 8.67 -24.35
C ILE A 551 12.54 9.21 -25.00
N ARG A 552 11.39 8.89 -24.40
CA ARG A 552 10.08 9.34 -24.88
C ARG A 552 9.24 9.91 -23.75
N ILE A 553 8.37 10.87 -24.07
CA ILE A 553 7.36 11.38 -23.13
C ILE A 553 6.32 10.29 -22.87
N LEU A 554 5.90 10.12 -21.63
CA LEU A 554 4.85 9.19 -21.23
C LEU A 554 3.63 9.97 -20.71
N GLY A 555 2.49 9.77 -21.37
CA GLY A 555 1.21 10.42 -21.09
C GLY A 555 1.05 11.82 -21.69
N GLY A 556 -0.15 12.39 -21.52
CA GLY A 556 -0.44 13.78 -21.89
C GLY A 556 -0.53 13.98 -23.40
N ALA A 557 -0.62 15.25 -23.82
CA ALA A 557 -0.85 15.63 -25.22
C ALA A 557 0.32 15.27 -26.16
N MET A 558 1.51 15.01 -25.60
CA MET A 558 2.73 14.64 -26.34
C MET A 558 3.19 13.22 -26.04
N ASN A 559 2.30 12.34 -25.57
CA ASN A 559 2.62 10.95 -25.29
C ASN A 559 3.38 10.28 -26.46
N ASN A 560 4.39 9.47 -26.14
CA ASN A 560 5.25 8.75 -27.07
C ASN A 560 6.12 9.64 -27.99
N THR A 561 6.18 10.95 -27.75
CA THR A 561 7.08 11.85 -28.49
C THR A 561 8.53 11.59 -28.08
N TYR A 562 9.42 11.48 -29.07
CA TYR A 562 10.86 11.33 -28.86
C TYR A 562 11.47 12.60 -28.27
N VAL A 563 12.33 12.44 -27.28
CA VAL A 563 13.09 13.51 -26.63
C VAL A 563 14.57 13.27 -26.89
N PRO A 564 15.26 14.15 -27.63
CA PRO A 564 16.70 14.04 -27.81
C PRO A 564 17.42 14.05 -26.46
N ALA A 565 18.35 13.12 -26.27
CA ALA A 565 19.10 12.99 -25.04
C ALA A 565 20.60 12.91 -25.35
N ILE A 566 21.40 13.59 -24.52
CA ILE A 566 22.86 13.63 -24.61
C ILE A 566 23.40 13.07 -23.29
N LEU A 567 24.20 12.00 -23.38
CA LEU A 567 24.99 11.51 -22.26
C LEU A 567 26.25 12.37 -22.12
N ASN A 568 26.40 13.05 -21.00
CA ASN A 568 27.53 13.90 -20.70
C ASN A 568 28.74 13.06 -20.24
N THR A 569 29.93 13.65 -20.28
CA THR A 569 31.19 12.99 -19.87
C THR A 569 31.23 12.65 -18.37
N ASP A 570 30.44 13.33 -17.54
CA ASP A 570 30.30 13.03 -16.11
C ASP A 570 29.30 11.91 -15.80
N GLY A 571 28.61 11.39 -16.82
CA GLY A 571 27.59 10.35 -16.73
C GLY A 571 26.16 10.85 -16.51
N THR A 572 25.94 12.16 -16.42
CA THR A 572 24.59 12.74 -16.37
C THR A 572 23.94 12.75 -17.75
N VAL A 573 22.61 12.80 -17.80
CA VAL A 573 21.86 12.85 -19.05
C VAL A 573 21.17 14.20 -19.19
N ARG A 574 21.45 14.91 -20.28
CA ARG A 574 20.74 16.12 -20.67
C ARG A 574 19.65 15.77 -21.68
N LEU A 575 18.41 16.11 -21.36
CA LEU A 575 17.26 16.02 -22.27
C LEU A 575 17.08 17.37 -22.95
N ASP A 576 16.97 17.41 -24.28
CA ASP A 576 16.51 18.61 -24.98
C ASP A 576 14.99 18.58 -25.05
N VAL A 577 14.34 19.25 -24.08
CA VAL A 577 12.90 19.25 -23.87
C VAL A 577 12.29 20.50 -24.50
N PRO A 578 11.50 20.38 -25.59
CA PRO A 578 10.84 21.52 -26.20
C PRO A 578 9.95 22.28 -25.20
N ALA A 579 9.90 23.61 -25.32
CA ALA A 579 9.16 24.46 -24.37
C ALA A 579 7.67 24.10 -24.26
N ASN A 580 7.06 23.58 -25.33
CA ASN A 580 5.66 23.15 -25.31
C ASN A 580 5.41 21.89 -24.45
N VAL A 581 6.44 21.12 -24.10
CA VAL A 581 6.30 19.97 -23.18
C VAL A 581 5.81 20.42 -21.81
N ALA A 582 6.22 21.61 -21.34
CA ALA A 582 5.74 22.19 -20.08
C ALA A 582 4.22 22.40 -20.05
N HIS A 583 3.57 22.49 -21.21
CA HIS A 583 2.12 22.65 -21.35
C HIS A 583 1.42 21.40 -21.90
N ALA A 584 2.19 20.38 -22.29
CA ALA A 584 1.66 19.12 -22.82
C ALA A 584 1.17 18.16 -21.72
N ASP A 585 1.49 18.48 -20.47
CA ASP A 585 1.13 17.68 -19.30
C ASP A 585 0.88 18.58 -18.09
N ARG A 586 0.46 17.97 -16.98
CA ARG A 586 0.18 18.61 -15.70
C ARG A 586 0.80 17.82 -14.55
N TRP A 587 1.19 18.55 -13.51
CA TRP A 587 1.61 18.08 -12.18
C TRP A 587 2.94 17.32 -12.12
N VAL A 588 3.12 16.29 -12.96
CA VAL A 588 4.34 15.49 -13.06
C VAL A 588 4.57 15.10 -14.52
N TRP A 589 5.73 15.47 -15.06
CA TRP A 589 6.15 15.12 -16.41
C TRP A 589 6.95 13.83 -16.38
N THR A 590 6.53 12.83 -17.14
CA THR A 590 7.16 11.50 -17.11
C THR A 590 7.88 11.22 -18.42
N PHE A 591 9.12 10.74 -18.32
CA PHE A 591 9.93 10.31 -19.45
C PHE A 591 10.29 8.84 -19.29
N LYS A 592 10.13 8.07 -20.36
CA LYS A 592 10.45 6.65 -20.43
C LYS A 592 11.76 6.46 -21.19
N VAL A 593 12.75 5.91 -20.52
CA VAL A 593 13.97 5.38 -21.14
C VAL A 593 13.66 3.97 -21.65
N ILE A 594 13.69 3.80 -22.97
CA ILE A 594 13.47 2.54 -23.65
C ILE A 594 14.83 1.93 -23.98
N TYR A 595 15.11 0.77 -23.40
CA TYR A 595 16.32 0.02 -23.68
C TYR A 595 16.29 -0.54 -25.11
N LYS A 596 17.16 -0.02 -25.99
CA LYS A 596 17.24 -0.47 -27.40
C LYS A 596 18.37 -1.44 -27.67
N LEU A 597 19.33 -1.52 -26.76
CA LEU A 597 20.59 -2.25 -26.93
C LEU A 597 20.58 -3.66 -26.37
#